data_AF-A0A843LL31-F1
#
_entry.id   AF-A0A843LL31-F1
#
_cell.length_a   1.000
_cell.length_b   1.000
_cell.length_c   1.000
_cell.angle_alpha   90.00
_cell.angle_beta   90.00
_cell.angle_gamma   90.00
#
_symmetry.space_group_name_H-M   'P 1'
#
loop_
_entity.id
_entity.type
_entity.pdbx_description
1 polymer ?
#
loop_
_entity_poly.entity_id
_entity_poly.type
_entity_poly.pdbx_seq_one_letter_code
_entity_poly.pdbx_strand_id
1 'polypeptide(L)' 'MSENKQKLIEFCKAKGAKIQGIEHLIEYYQKSLGWSEQQAVEYAIKLFEDGTIDSIMVILKEGGNDDDTN' A
#
# COMPACT_ATOMS: atom_id res chain seq x y z
N MET A 1 8.80 -7.42 15.99
CA MET A 1 8.04 -7.51 14.72
C MET A 1 6.58 -7.65 15.10
N SER A 2 5.74 -6.66 14.81
CA SER A 2 4.31 -6.67 15.20
C SER A 2 3.53 -7.68 14.36
N GLU A 3 2.61 -8.44 14.95
CA GLU A 3 1.79 -9.48 14.29
C GLU A 3 1.19 -9.03 12.94
N ASN A 4 0.70 -7.79 12.89
CA ASN A 4 0.05 -7.24 11.70
C ASN A 4 1.02 -7.10 10.50
N LYS A 5 2.30 -6.80 10.77
CA LYS A 5 3.32 -6.68 9.72
C LYS A 5 3.62 -8.05 9.10
N GLN A 6 3.60 -9.10 9.91
CA GLN A 6 3.79 -10.48 9.44
C GLN A 6 2.60 -10.94 8.60
N LYS A 7 1.37 -10.63 9.03
CA LYS A 7 0.14 -10.87 8.26
C LYS A 7 0.17 -10.19 6.88
N LEU A 8 0.59 -8.93 6.82
CA LEU A 8 0.72 -8.19 5.56
C LEU A 8 1.70 -8.87 4.60
N ILE A 9 2.84 -9.37 5.10
CA ILE A 9 3.83 -10.09 4.27
C ILE A 9 3.23 -11.37 3.70
N GLU A 10 2.45 -12.12 4.48
CA GLU A 10 1.76 -13.33 4.01
C GLU A 10 0.69 -13.00 2.96
N PHE A 11 -0.11 -11.96 3.17
CA PHE A 11 -1.06 -11.48 2.15
C PHE A 11 -0.34 -11.05 0.86
N CYS A 12 0.80 -10.37 0.99
CA CYS A 12 1.63 -9.97 -0.15
C CYS A 12 2.08 -11.20 -0.95
N LYS A 13 2.59 -12.23 -0.27
CA LYS A 13 3.01 -13.48 -0.90
C LYS A 13 1.85 -14.23 -1.57
N ALA A 14 0.70 -14.29 -0.90
CA ALA A 14 -0.48 -14.99 -1.41
C ALA A 14 -1.06 -14.32 -2.66
N LYS A 15 -1.07 -12.99 -2.72
CA LYS A 15 -1.62 -12.20 -3.82
C LYS A 15 -0.59 -11.79 -4.89
N GLY A 16 0.68 -12.17 -4.71
CA GLY A 16 1.77 -11.76 -5.60
C GLY A 16 2.11 -10.26 -5.55
N ALA A 17 1.63 -9.55 -4.53
CA ALA A 17 1.95 -8.15 -4.33
C ALA A 17 3.40 -7.99 -3.84
N LYS A 18 4.01 -6.84 -4.15
CA LYS A 18 5.36 -6.51 -3.67
C LYS A 18 5.27 -5.87 -2.28
N ILE A 19 6.13 -6.30 -1.36
CA ILE A 19 6.23 -5.74 -0.01
C ILE A 19 6.43 -4.21 -0.05
N GLN A 20 7.22 -3.72 -1.02
CA GLN A 20 7.43 -2.29 -1.26
C GLN A 20 6.12 -1.53 -1.55
N GLY A 21 5.13 -2.17 -2.17
CA GLY A 21 3.83 -1.54 -2.41
C GLY A 21 3.03 -1.35 -1.14
N ILE A 22 3.11 -2.31 -0.20
CA ILE A 22 2.49 -2.15 1.12
C ILE A 22 3.18 -1.03 1.90
N GLU A 23 4.50 -0.94 1.88
CA GLU A 23 5.22 0.17 2.53
C GLU A 23 4.82 1.53 1.97
N HIS A 24 4.68 1.64 0.63
CA HIS A 24 4.16 2.86 0.01
C HIS A 24 2.70 3.15 0.38
N LEU A 25 1.85 2.13 0.49
CA LEU A 25 0.46 2.29 0.90
C LEU A 25 0.37 2.83 2.34
N ILE A 26 1.16 2.26 3.26
CA ILE A 26 1.26 2.72 4.64
C ILE A 26 1.76 4.16 4.66
N GLU A 27 2.84 4.46 3.93
CA GLU A 27 3.39 5.82 3.86
C GLU A 27 2.35 6.82 3.31
N TYR A 28 1.60 6.43 2.29
CA TYR A 28 0.52 7.24 1.73
C TYR A 28 -0.56 7.54 2.77
N TYR A 29 -0.98 6.55 3.57
CA TYR A 29 -1.95 6.79 4.64
C TYR A 29 -1.38 7.69 5.75
N GLN A 30 -0.10 7.54 6.08
CA GLN A 30 0.54 8.41 7.07
C GLN A 30 0.67 9.86 6.56
N LYS A 31 1.14 10.06 5.33
CA LYS A 31 1.40 11.39 4.77
C LYS A 31 0.13 12.10 4.29
N SER A 32 -0.78 11.39 3.61
CA SER A 32 -1.97 11.98 3.01
C SER A 32 -3.16 12.04 3.98
N LEU A 33 -3.32 11.03 4.83
CA LEU A 33 -4.44 10.96 5.78
C LEU A 33 -4.02 11.32 7.22
N GLY A 34 -2.73 11.47 7.50
CA GLY A 34 -2.23 11.76 8.84
C GLY A 34 -2.40 10.60 9.81
N TRP A 35 -2.52 9.37 9.31
CA TRP A 35 -2.75 8.21 10.16
C TRP A 35 -1.48 7.74 10.87
N SER A 36 -1.64 7.10 12.02
CA SER A 36 -0.54 6.37 12.68
C SER A 36 -0.22 5.09 11.92
N GLU A 37 1.04 4.63 12.03
CA GLU A 37 1.53 3.41 11.36
C GLU A 37 0.60 2.20 11.63
N GLN A 38 0.19 1.99 12.88
CA GLN A 38 -0.71 0.88 13.25
C GLN A 38 -2.05 0.96 12.53
N GLN A 39 -2.64 2.16 12.46
CA GLN A 39 -3.95 2.39 11.86
C GLN A 39 -3.89 2.19 10.34
N ALA A 40 -2.82 2.66 9.70
CA ALA A 40 -2.55 2.42 8.29
C ALA A 40 -2.36 0.93 7.98
N VAL A 41 -1.62 0.21 8.84
CA VAL A 41 -1.38 -1.23 8.72
C VAL A 41 -2.68 -2.04 8.87
N GLU A 42 -3.49 -1.76 9.89
CA GLU A 42 -4.78 -2.45 10.09
C GLU A 42 -5.73 -2.21 8.92
N TYR A 43 -5.79 -0.99 8.41
CA TYR A 43 -6.64 -0.66 7.28
C TYR A 43 -6.18 -1.34 5.99
N ALA A 44 -4.86 -1.39 5.74
CA ALA A 44 -4.29 -2.12 4.63
C ALA A 44 -4.67 -3.61 4.67
N ILE A 45 -4.59 -4.25 5.84
CA ILE A 45 -5.00 -5.65 6.02
C ILE A 45 -6.48 -5.84 5.65
N LYS A 46 -7.37 -4.98 6.15
CA LYS A 46 -8.79 -5.03 5.81
C LYS A 46 -9.04 -4.95 4.31
N LEU A 47 -8.31 -4.09 3.59
CA LEU A 47 -8.45 -3.95 2.14
C LEU A 47 -7.99 -5.20 1.38
N PHE A 48 -6.98 -5.91 1.89
CA PHE A 48 -6.57 -7.20 1.34
C PHE A 48 -7.60 -8.30 1.62
N GLU A 49 -8.14 -8.36 2.84
CA GLU A 49 -9.17 -9.34 3.24
C GLU A 49 -10.49 -9.15 2.49
N ASP A 50 -10.89 -7.90 2.29
CA ASP A 50 -12.10 -7.53 1.55
C ASP A 50 -11.94 -7.75 0.02
N GLY A 51 -10.70 -7.94 -0.45
CA GLY A 51 -10.39 -8.12 -1.87
C GLY A 51 -10.39 -6.84 -2.69
N THR A 52 -10.64 -5.68 -2.04
CA THR A 52 -10.52 -4.34 -2.64
C THR A 52 -9.12 -4.10 -3.20
N ILE A 53 -8.09 -4.62 -2.53
CA ILE A 53 -6.72 -4.61 -3.02
C ILE A 53 -6.33 -6.05 -3.41
N ASP A 54 -6.55 -6.39 -4.68
CA ASP A 54 -6.11 -7.66 -5.26
C ASP A 54 -4.64 -7.61 -5.71
N SER A 55 -4.20 -6.43 -6.15
CA SER A 55 -2.81 -6.12 -6.44
C SER A 55 -2.55 -4.68 -6.03
N ILE A 56 -1.64 -4.45 -5.07
CA ILE A 56 -1.01 -3.13 -4.95
C ILE A 56 -0.04 -3.03 -6.13
N MET A 57 -0.62 -2.82 -7.31
CA MET A 57 0.10 -2.21 -8.41
C MET A 57 0.34 -0.80 -7.90
N VAL A 58 1.52 -0.61 -7.29
CA VAL A 58 1.99 0.66 -6.77
C VAL A 58 1.57 1.67 -7.81
N ILE A 59 0.68 2.59 -7.43
CA ILE A 59 0.49 3.82 -8.15
C ILE A 59 1.79 4.57 -7.92
N LEU A 60 2.87 4.09 -8.54
CA LEU A 60 3.89 4.96 -9.06
C LEU A 60 3.04 5.81 -9.99
N LYS A 61 2.66 6.97 -9.48
CA LYS A 61 2.56 8.12 -10.32
C LYS A 61 3.91 8.15 -11.05
N GLU A 62 4.01 7.44 -12.17
CA GLU A 62 4.70 8.01 -13.31
C GLU A 62 4.10 9.39 -13.37
N GLY A 63 4.92 10.37 -12.99
CA GLY A 63 4.56 11.73 -13.23
C GLY A 63 4.25 11.80 -14.71
N GLY A 64 2.96 11.89 -15.06
CA GLY A 64 2.52 12.67 -16.20
C GLY A 64 2.83 14.13 -15.88
N ASN A 65 4.11 14.43 -15.69
CA ASN A 65 4.69 15.65 -16.18
C ASN A 65 4.93 15.32 -17.66
N ASP A 66 3.85 15.31 -18.44
CA ASP A 66 3.97 15.51 -19.87
C ASP A 66 4.45 16.95 -20.02
N ASP A 67 5.77 17.02 -20.09
CA ASP A 67 6.58 18.16 -20.50
C ASP A 67 6.01 18.79 -21.77
N ASP A 68 5.97 20.13 -21.79
CA ASP A 68 6.12 21.01 -22.94
C ASP A 68 5.64 20.49 -24.33
N THR A 69 4.55 21.05 -24.86
CA THR A 69 4.42 21.51 -26.27
C THR A 69 3.02 22.14 -26.49
N ASN A 70 2.96 23.47 -26.53
CA ASN A 70 2.44 24.27 -27.65
C ASN A 70 2.40 25.77 -27.33
#